data_AF-A0A518AQZ6-F1
#
_entry.id   AF-A0A518AQZ6-F1
#
_cell.length_a   1.000
_cell.length_b   1.000
_cell.length_c   1.000
_cell.angle_alpha   90.00
_cell.angle_beta   90.00
_cell.angle_gamma   90.00
#
_symmetry.space_group_name_H-M   'P 1'
#
loop_
_entity.id
_entity.type
_entity.pdbx_description
1 polymer ?
#
loop_
_entity_poly.entity_id
_entity_poly.type
_entity_poly.pdbx_seq_one_letter_code
_entity_poly.pdbx_strand_id
1 'polypeptide(L)'
;MLDSQPTSRSFRFSLLTLVLLTTIVALGIAVAQLYWEVAPLRDEVKRLRAEVGELDITDKTKVHAVGVVTDNQLRWKWRVWVPEGANYVARGFGEDIPAQGYPDTGATITLSQPGEHVLEWGIEYDPRSERWEGRLKVRGSSAGSDPQPWVDWSSRSTSSSGVGTRTTRVYDAGERVELMRLRCTNDDNTPASPDDPVPGFLIWIEPQ
;
A
#
# COMPACT_ATOMS: atom_id res chain seq x y z
N MET A 1 -47.25 -52.40 -46.13
CA MET A 1 -46.59 -53.17 -45.06
C MET A 1 -45.11 -53.12 -45.35
N LEU A 2 -44.43 -52.08 -44.84
CA LEU A 2 -43.00 -51.81 -45.04
C LEU A 2 -42.37 -51.86 -43.66
N ASP A 3 -41.59 -52.90 -43.41
CA ASP A 3 -40.96 -53.17 -42.13
C ASP A 3 -39.55 -52.53 -42.15
N SER A 4 -39.42 -51.38 -41.51
CA SER A 4 -38.16 -50.63 -41.42
C SER A 4 -37.36 -51.10 -40.20
N GLN A 5 -36.37 -51.96 -40.44
CA GLN A 5 -35.43 -52.41 -39.41
C GLN A 5 -34.42 -51.30 -39.04
N PRO A 6 -34.24 -50.96 -37.75
CA PRO A 6 -33.24 -50.00 -37.30
C PRO A 6 -31.85 -50.66 -37.28
N THR A 7 -30.94 -50.17 -38.12
CA THR A 7 -29.53 -50.58 -38.10
C THR A 7 -28.85 -50.02 -36.86
N SER A 8 -28.56 -50.85 -35.86
CA SER A 8 -27.75 -50.45 -34.70
C SER A 8 -26.27 -50.39 -35.11
N ARG A 9 -25.73 -49.18 -35.22
CA ARG A 9 -24.29 -48.94 -35.37
C ARG A 9 -23.60 -49.27 -34.05
N SER A 10 -22.98 -50.44 -33.95
CA SER A 10 -22.09 -50.74 -32.83
C SER A 10 -20.82 -49.90 -32.95
N PHE A 11 -20.68 -48.91 -32.07
CA PHE A 11 -19.44 -48.17 -31.91
C PHE A 11 -18.39 -49.13 -31.35
N ARG A 12 -17.49 -49.62 -32.22
CA ARG A 12 -16.31 -50.38 -31.80
C ARG A 12 -15.27 -49.42 -31.24
N PHE A 13 -15.51 -48.95 -30.01
CA PHE A 13 -14.49 -48.25 -29.26
C PHE A 13 -13.39 -49.24 -28.89
N SER A 14 -12.17 -48.97 -29.38
CA SER A 14 -10.99 -49.70 -28.96
C SER A 14 -10.83 -49.52 -27.45
N LEU A 15 -10.53 -50.60 -26.74
CA LEU A 15 -10.33 -50.60 -25.28
C LEU A 15 -9.28 -49.55 -24.86
N LEU A 16 -8.29 -49.31 -25.72
CA LEU A 16 -7.28 -48.26 -25.55
C LEU A 16 -7.89 -46.85 -25.54
N THR A 17 -8.88 -46.58 -26.39
CA THR A 17 -9.56 -45.27 -26.44
C THR A 17 -10.34 -45.02 -25.15
N LEU A 18 -10.95 -46.06 -24.59
CA LEU A 18 -11.71 -45.96 -23.33
C LEU A 18 -10.79 -45.70 -22.15
N VAL A 19 -9.66 -46.42 -22.07
CA VAL A 19 -8.63 -46.17 -21.04
C VAL A 19 -8.08 -44.75 -21.15
N LEU A 20 -7.73 -44.30 -22.35
CA LEU A 20 -7.17 -42.97 -22.58
C LEU A 20 -8.16 -41.85 -22.21
N LEU A 21 -9.43 -42.00 -22.58
CA LEU A 21 -10.48 -41.04 -22.21
C LEU A 21 -10.68 -41.00 -20.68
N THR A 22 -10.68 -42.16 -20.03
CA THR A 22 -10.80 -42.25 -18.57
C THR A 22 -9.62 -41.57 -17.88
N THR A 23 -8.39 -41.76 -18.37
CA THR A 23 -7.20 -41.10 -17.84
C THR A 23 -7.27 -39.59 -18.00
N ILE A 24 -7.70 -39.08 -19.16
CA ILE A 24 -7.86 -37.63 -19.39
C ILE A 24 -8.89 -37.04 -18.42
N VAL A 25 -10.03 -37.71 -18.24
CA VAL A 25 -11.08 -37.25 -17.32
C VAL A 25 -10.58 -37.26 -15.87
N ALA A 26 -9.90 -38.33 -15.44
CA ALA A 26 -9.33 -38.44 -14.11
C ALA A 26 -8.28 -37.34 -13.86
N LEU A 27 -7.41 -37.06 -14.83
CA LEU A 27 -6.42 -35.98 -14.74
C LEU A 27 -7.10 -34.60 -14.69
N GLY A 28 -8.14 -34.38 -15.48
CA GLY A 28 -8.92 -33.14 -15.47
C GLY A 28 -9.58 -32.87 -14.12
N ILE A 29 -10.17 -33.89 -13.50
CA ILE A 29 -10.76 -33.79 -12.16
C ILE A 29 -9.68 -33.50 -11.12
N ALA A 30 -8.54 -34.18 -11.17
CA ALA A 30 -7.44 -33.95 -10.24
C ALA A 30 -6.89 -32.52 -10.34
N VAL A 31 -6.68 -32.01 -11.57
CA VAL A 31 -6.24 -30.63 -11.80
C VAL A 31 -7.27 -29.62 -11.29
N ALA A 32 -8.56 -29.88 -11.52
CA ALA A 32 -9.62 -29.04 -10.96
C ALA A 32 -9.52 -29.04 -9.43
N GLN A 33 -9.57 -30.19 -8.77
CA GLN A 33 -9.47 -30.28 -7.31
C GLN A 33 -8.27 -29.52 -6.75
N LEU A 34 -7.09 -29.68 -7.37
CA LEU A 34 -5.88 -28.96 -6.99
C LEU A 34 -6.04 -27.43 -7.11
N TYR A 35 -6.70 -26.96 -8.18
CA TYR A 35 -6.96 -25.54 -8.39
C TYR A 35 -7.89 -24.96 -7.31
N TRP A 36 -8.95 -25.69 -6.94
CA TRP A 36 -9.89 -25.27 -5.90
C TRP A 36 -9.26 -25.26 -4.50
N GLU A 37 -8.28 -26.11 -4.21
CA GLU A 37 -7.54 -26.10 -2.94
C GLU A 37 -6.45 -25.02 -2.89
N VAL A 38 -5.76 -24.77 -4.00
CA VAL A 38 -4.64 -23.82 -4.04
C VAL A 38 -5.11 -22.36 -4.10
N ALA A 39 -6.27 -22.08 -4.70
CA ALA A 39 -6.82 -20.72 -4.76
C ALA A 39 -7.02 -20.06 -3.37
N PRO A 40 -7.74 -20.66 -2.40
CA PRO A 40 -7.97 -20.05 -1.10
C PRO A 40 -6.67 -19.91 -0.28
N LEU A 41 -5.71 -20.83 -0.43
CA LEU A 41 -4.42 -20.72 0.23
C LEU A 41 -3.60 -19.53 -0.28
N ARG A 42 -3.68 -19.24 -1.59
CA ARG A 42 -3.04 -18.06 -2.17
C ARG A 42 -3.70 -16.77 -1.70
N ASP A 43 -5.02 -16.76 -1.59
CA ASP A 43 -5.76 -15.62 -1.07
C ASP A 43 -5.45 -15.37 0.41
N GLU A 44 -5.31 -16.43 1.21
CA GLU A 44 -4.94 -16.33 2.62
C GLU A 44 -3.51 -15.80 2.78
N VAL A 45 -2.55 -16.32 2.01
CA VAL A 45 -1.18 -15.78 2.01
C VAL A 45 -1.20 -14.31 1.58
N LYS A 46 -1.94 -13.95 0.53
CA LYS A 46 -2.07 -12.56 0.11
C LYS A 46 -2.69 -11.67 1.20
N ARG A 47 -3.67 -12.17 1.94
CA ARG A 47 -4.30 -11.46 3.06
C ARG A 47 -3.31 -11.26 4.21
N LEU A 48 -2.61 -12.32 4.63
CA LEU A 48 -1.59 -12.26 5.67
C LEU A 48 -0.44 -11.32 5.29
N ARG A 49 -0.01 -11.34 4.04
CA ARG A 49 0.98 -10.39 3.50
C ARG A 49 0.49 -8.95 3.57
N ALA A 50 -0.77 -8.71 3.22
CA ALA A 50 -1.38 -7.38 3.36
C ALA A 50 -1.48 -6.94 4.83
N GLU A 51 -1.75 -7.87 5.76
CA GLU A 51 -1.77 -7.58 7.21
C GLU A 51 -0.39 -7.17 7.75
N VAL A 52 0.69 -7.74 7.20
CA VAL A 52 2.08 -7.42 7.60
C VAL A 52 2.64 -6.20 6.81
N GLY A 53 1.90 -5.73 5.80
CA GLY A 53 2.33 -4.66 4.89
C GLY A 53 3.47 -5.09 3.97
N GLU A 54 3.51 -6.35 3.51
CA GLU A 54 4.50 -6.80 2.53
C GLU A 54 4.28 -6.07 1.19
N LEU A 55 5.37 -5.59 0.58
CA LEU A 55 5.34 -4.95 -0.73
C LEU A 55 5.14 -6.02 -1.83
N ASP A 56 4.01 -5.95 -2.52
CA ASP A 56 3.79 -6.71 -3.75
C ASP A 56 4.42 -5.99 -4.96
N ILE A 57 5.68 -6.33 -5.28
CA ILE A 57 6.43 -5.69 -6.36
C ILE A 57 6.21 -6.45 -7.66
N THR A 58 5.23 -6.01 -8.45
CA THR A 58 4.95 -6.61 -9.77
C THR A 58 5.86 -6.08 -10.88
N ASP A 59 6.37 -4.85 -10.74
CA ASP A 59 7.21 -4.17 -11.73
C ASP A 59 8.34 -3.39 -11.05
N LYS A 60 9.58 -3.85 -11.18
CA LYS A 60 10.76 -3.26 -10.52
C LYS A 60 11.16 -1.89 -11.07
N THR A 61 10.60 -1.46 -12.20
CA THR A 61 10.87 -0.15 -12.82
C THR A 61 10.02 0.97 -12.24
N LYS A 62 9.01 0.62 -11.41
CA LYS A 62 8.05 1.55 -10.81
C LYS A 62 8.30 1.73 -9.32
N VAL A 63 7.75 2.81 -8.77
CA VAL A 63 7.72 3.01 -7.32
C VAL A 63 6.53 2.24 -6.74
N HIS A 64 6.77 1.47 -5.69
CA HIS A 64 5.72 0.78 -4.95
C HIS A 64 5.67 1.30 -3.53
N ALA A 65 4.50 1.54 -2.98
CA ALA A 65 4.36 1.97 -1.60
C ALA A 65 3.18 1.27 -0.92
N VAL A 66 3.36 0.89 0.34
CA VAL A 66 2.31 0.34 1.19
C VAL A 66 2.47 0.84 2.62
N GLY A 67 1.35 1.18 3.27
CA GLY A 67 1.33 1.52 4.68
C GLY A 67 1.51 0.26 5.53
N VAL A 68 2.19 0.38 6.66
CA VAL A 68 2.40 -0.70 7.63
C VAL A 68 1.66 -0.32 8.91
N VAL A 69 0.87 -1.25 9.43
CA VAL A 69 0.12 -1.05 10.68
C VAL A 69 1.09 -0.89 11.85
N THR A 70 0.83 0.10 12.69
CA THR A 70 1.56 0.41 13.93
C THR A 70 0.61 0.32 15.10
N ASP A 71 1.14 0.00 16.29
CA ASP A 71 0.40 -0.04 17.55
C ASP A 71 0.25 1.35 18.19
N ASN A 72 1.18 2.26 17.87
CA ASN A 72 1.18 3.64 18.36
C ASN A 72 0.42 4.58 17.42
N GLN A 73 -0.62 5.24 17.94
CA GLN A 73 -1.49 6.15 17.20
C GLN A 73 -0.78 7.41 16.64
N LEU A 74 0.37 7.78 17.20
CA LEU A 74 1.21 8.90 16.76
C LEU A 74 2.42 8.43 15.95
N ARG A 75 2.40 7.18 15.46
CA ARG A 75 3.43 6.67 14.55
C ARG A 75 2.79 6.04 13.33
N TRP A 76 3.40 6.30 12.20
CA TRP A 76 3.01 5.78 10.91
C TRP A 76 4.25 5.25 10.21
N LYS A 77 4.06 4.18 9.45
CA LYS A 77 5.15 3.48 8.79
C LYS A 77 4.74 3.13 7.38
N TRP A 78 5.68 3.26 6.45
CA TRP A 78 5.51 2.88 5.06
C TRP A 78 6.69 2.06 4.61
N ARG A 79 6.42 1.06 3.78
CA ARG A 79 7.44 0.40 2.98
C ARG A 79 7.33 0.94 1.57
N VAL A 80 8.46 1.36 1.01
CA VAL A 80 8.54 1.97 -0.31
C VAL A 80 9.65 1.31 -1.09
N TRP A 81 9.35 0.79 -2.27
CA TRP A 81 10.34 0.32 -3.24
C TRP A 81 10.72 1.46 -4.17
N VAL A 82 12.01 1.79 -4.22
CA VAL A 82 12.58 2.74 -5.17
C VAL A 82 13.23 1.96 -6.33
N PRO A 83 12.88 2.25 -7.60
CA PRO A 83 13.45 1.54 -8.74
C PRO A 83 14.95 1.85 -8.95
N GLU A 84 15.65 0.96 -9.64
CA GLU A 84 17.04 1.17 -10.02
C GLU A 84 17.22 2.40 -10.92
N GLY A 85 18.30 3.16 -10.70
CA GLY A 85 18.61 4.36 -11.49
C GLY A 85 17.84 5.62 -11.10
N ALA A 86 16.90 5.55 -10.15
CA ALA A 86 16.20 6.72 -9.64
C ALA A 86 16.66 7.06 -8.22
N ASN A 87 16.83 8.36 -7.95
CA ASN A 87 17.08 8.89 -6.61
C ASN A 87 15.83 9.60 -6.14
N TYR A 88 15.45 9.37 -4.89
CA TYR A 88 14.31 10.04 -4.27
C TYR A 88 14.75 10.74 -2.99
N VAL A 89 13.99 11.75 -2.59
CA VAL A 89 14.05 12.33 -1.25
C VAL A 89 12.72 12.11 -0.56
N ALA A 90 12.77 11.65 0.68
CA ALA A 90 11.64 11.62 1.59
C ALA A 90 11.50 12.98 2.27
N ARG A 91 10.29 13.51 2.24
CA ARG A 91 9.94 14.81 2.78
C ARG A 91 8.89 14.64 3.88
N GLY A 92 9.00 15.47 4.91
CA GLY A 92 8.00 15.58 5.97
C GLY A 92 7.77 17.03 6.32
N PHE A 93 6.51 17.45 6.30
CA PHE A 93 6.10 18.81 6.64
C PHE A 93 5.00 18.78 7.69
N GLY A 94 5.00 19.76 8.59
CA GLY A 94 4.06 19.89 9.68
C GLY A 94 3.35 21.24 9.68
N GLU A 95 2.37 21.40 10.57
CA GLU A 95 1.66 22.68 10.79
C GLU A 95 0.67 22.99 9.66
N ASP A 96 0.96 23.90 8.73
CA ASP A 96 -0.03 24.43 7.77
C ASP A 96 -0.22 23.56 6.52
N ILE A 97 -0.95 22.47 6.66
CA ILE A 97 -1.11 21.48 5.58
C ILE A 97 -2.14 21.94 4.55
N PRO A 98 -1.72 22.23 3.30
CA PRO A 98 -2.65 22.66 2.27
C PRO A 98 -3.58 21.52 1.87
N ALA A 99 -4.76 21.86 1.34
CA ALA A 99 -5.68 20.86 0.80
C ALA A 99 -5.07 20.08 -0.38
N GLN A 100 -4.29 20.76 -1.21
CA GLN A 100 -3.61 20.22 -2.38
C GLN A 100 -2.20 20.81 -2.51
N GLY A 101 -1.33 20.14 -3.27
CA GLY A 101 0.05 20.59 -3.46
C GLY A 101 0.99 20.18 -2.33
N TYR A 102 2.22 20.67 -2.42
CA TYR A 102 3.35 20.26 -1.60
C TYR A 102 4.14 21.49 -1.16
N PRO A 103 4.46 21.63 0.12
CA PRO A 103 5.36 22.67 0.63
C PRO A 103 6.78 22.49 0.10
N ASP A 104 7.49 23.59 -0.12
CA ASP A 104 8.90 23.59 -0.56
C ASP A 104 9.89 23.40 0.60
N THR A 105 9.40 23.49 1.85
CA THR A 105 10.18 23.37 3.09
C THR A 105 9.82 22.10 3.85
N GLY A 106 10.66 21.75 4.83
CA GLY A 106 10.40 20.65 5.77
C GLY A 106 11.58 19.69 5.94
N ALA A 107 11.33 18.66 6.74
CA ALA A 107 12.24 17.54 6.96
C ALA A 107 12.59 16.88 5.63
N THR A 108 13.87 16.61 5.38
CA THR A 108 14.33 15.99 4.13
C THR A 108 15.34 14.89 4.43
N ILE A 109 15.14 13.71 3.85
CA ILE A 109 16.06 12.57 3.93
C ILE A 109 16.23 11.97 2.55
N THR A 110 17.47 11.82 2.08
CA THR A 110 17.76 11.22 0.77
C THR A 110 17.65 9.70 0.81
N LEU A 111 16.98 9.13 -0.20
CA LEU A 111 16.87 7.70 -0.47
C LEU A 111 17.84 7.31 -1.59
N SER A 112 19.14 7.31 -1.30
CA SER A 112 20.21 7.18 -2.33
C SER A 112 20.41 5.78 -2.90
N GLN A 113 19.73 4.77 -2.37
CA GLN A 113 19.88 3.38 -2.81
C GLN A 113 18.59 2.88 -3.44
N PRO A 114 18.65 2.12 -4.54
CA PRO A 114 17.47 1.42 -5.03
C PRO A 114 17.06 0.31 -4.07
N GLY A 115 15.79 -0.08 -4.14
CA GLY A 115 15.20 -1.17 -3.38
C GLY A 115 14.23 -0.73 -2.28
N GLU A 116 13.98 -1.61 -1.32
CA GLU A 116 12.99 -1.39 -0.25
C GLU A 116 13.53 -0.48 0.85
N HIS A 117 12.82 0.60 1.10
CA HIS A 117 13.02 1.52 2.21
C HIS A 117 11.85 1.46 3.17
N VAL A 118 12.16 1.63 4.44
CA VAL A 118 11.17 1.73 5.50
C VAL A 118 11.21 3.16 6.03
N LEU A 119 10.12 3.88 5.80
CA LEU A 119 9.94 5.23 6.29
C LEU A 119 9.04 5.17 7.53
N GLU A 120 9.43 5.90 8.57
CA GLU A 120 8.63 6.05 9.78
C GLU A 120 8.43 7.54 10.05
N TRP A 121 7.19 7.95 10.25
CA TRP A 121 6.84 9.24 10.81
C TRP A 121 6.35 9.03 12.23
N GLY A 122 6.89 9.78 13.17
CA GLY A 122 6.44 9.75 14.56
C GLY A 122 6.30 11.16 15.11
N ILE A 123 5.29 11.37 15.93
CA ILE A 123 5.14 12.62 16.69
C ILE A 123 5.52 12.33 18.14
N GLU A 124 6.51 13.06 18.65
CA GLU A 124 7.11 12.85 19.97
C GLU A 124 7.11 14.18 20.72
N TYR A 125 6.81 14.15 22.02
CA TYR A 125 6.90 15.33 22.89
C TYR A 125 8.37 15.58 23.22
N ASP A 126 8.89 16.77 22.88
CA ASP A 126 10.23 17.19 23.29
C ASP A 126 10.15 18.00 24.60
N PRO A 127 10.66 17.49 25.74
CA PRO A 127 10.63 18.19 27.01
C PRO A 127 11.50 19.45 27.05
N ARG A 128 12.38 19.68 26.06
CA ARG A 128 13.22 20.88 25.99
C ARG A 128 12.52 22.04 25.32
N SER A 129 11.75 21.77 24.27
CA SER A 129 10.95 22.78 23.56
C SER A 129 9.52 22.89 24.10
N GLU A 130 9.12 21.95 24.97
CA GLU A 130 7.75 21.83 25.52
C GLU A 130 6.70 21.74 24.41
N ARG A 131 7.04 21.06 23.31
CA ARG A 131 6.20 20.94 22.12
C ARG A 131 6.18 19.52 21.59
N TRP A 132 5.07 19.15 20.96
CA TRP A 132 5.01 17.98 20.10
C TRP A 132 5.71 18.28 18.78
N GLU A 133 6.64 17.42 18.37
CA GLU A 133 7.39 17.59 17.13
C GLU A 133 7.28 16.33 16.26
N GLY A 134 7.09 16.54 14.97
CA GLY A 134 7.15 15.45 14.00
C GLY A 134 8.60 15.05 13.70
N ARG A 135 8.84 13.76 13.52
CA ARG A 135 10.13 13.24 13.04
C ARG A 135 9.92 12.24 11.92
N LEU A 136 10.60 12.49 10.82
CA LEU A 136 10.81 11.53 9.75
C LEU A 136 12.06 10.71 10.04
N LYS A 137 11.96 9.38 9.96
CA LYS A 137 13.05 8.43 10.16
C LYS A 137 13.15 7.49 8.97
N VAL A 138 14.36 7.30 8.45
CA VAL A 138 14.68 6.31 7.42
C VAL A 138 16.03 5.70 7.73
N ARG A 139 16.11 4.38 7.91
CA ARG A 139 17.37 3.61 8.09
C ARG A 139 18.47 4.33 8.91
N GLY A 140 18.16 4.72 10.14
CA GLY A 140 19.11 5.35 11.05
C GLY A 140 19.32 6.86 10.84
N SER A 141 18.85 7.43 9.72
CA SER A 141 18.71 8.88 9.54
C SER A 141 17.39 9.35 10.16
N SER A 142 17.41 10.55 10.74
CA SER A 142 16.21 11.22 11.23
C SER A 142 16.26 12.71 10.93
N ALA A 143 15.14 13.28 10.54
CA ALA A 143 14.95 14.71 10.35
C ALA A 143 13.70 15.15 11.11
N GLY A 144 13.83 16.19 11.93
CA GLY A 144 12.70 16.81 12.62
C GLY A 144 11.89 17.69 11.66
N SER A 145 10.62 17.92 12.01
CA SER A 145 9.72 18.83 11.32
C SER A 145 9.17 19.90 12.26
N ASP A 146 8.26 20.70 11.73
CA ASP A 146 7.52 21.72 12.45
C ASP A 146 6.68 21.13 13.60
N PRO A 147 6.36 21.95 14.63
CA PRO A 147 5.53 21.57 15.76
C PRO A 147 4.15 21.04 15.35
N GLN A 148 3.58 20.20 16.21
CA GLN A 148 2.29 19.50 16.01
C GLN A 148 1.29 19.86 17.12
N PRO A 149 0.87 21.14 17.25
CA PRO A 149 0.05 21.60 18.38
C PRO A 149 -1.34 20.94 18.43
N TRP A 150 -1.81 20.40 17.30
CA TRP A 150 -3.10 19.71 17.21
C TRP A 150 -3.16 18.40 18.01
N VAL A 151 -2.01 17.88 18.45
CA VAL A 151 -1.94 16.67 19.28
C VAL A 151 -2.61 16.90 20.64
N ASP A 152 -2.51 18.11 21.20
CA ASP A 152 -3.08 18.47 22.51
C ASP A 152 -4.53 18.96 22.45
N TRP A 153 -5.13 19.04 21.26
CA TRP A 153 -6.53 19.43 21.13
C TRP A 153 -7.45 18.39 21.79
N SER A 154 -8.35 18.87 22.64
CA SER A 154 -9.32 18.03 23.37
C SER A 154 -10.39 17.43 22.46
N SER A 155 -10.77 18.15 21.40
CA SER A 155 -11.69 17.67 20.37
C SER A 155 -11.10 17.99 19.01
N ARG A 156 -11.13 17.01 18.10
CA ARG A 156 -10.60 17.19 16.74
C ARG A 156 -11.28 16.27 15.75
N SER A 157 -11.49 16.82 14.57
CA SER A 157 -11.88 16.09 13.37
C SER A 157 -10.66 15.96 12.46
N THR A 158 -10.38 14.74 12.00
CA THR A 158 -9.23 14.46 11.11
C THR A 158 -9.71 13.99 9.74
N SER A 159 -9.02 14.45 8.70
CA SER A 159 -9.13 13.89 7.35
C SER A 159 -7.76 13.39 6.92
N SER A 160 -7.73 12.25 6.23
CA SER A 160 -6.47 11.67 5.75
C SER A 160 -6.57 11.15 4.32
N SER A 161 -5.48 11.29 3.58
CA SER A 161 -5.27 10.73 2.24
C SER A 161 -3.85 10.18 2.11
N GLY A 162 -3.59 9.43 1.04
CA GLY A 162 -2.28 8.86 0.73
C GLY A 162 -2.31 7.34 0.55
N VAL A 163 -1.18 6.71 0.86
CA VAL A 163 -0.97 5.26 0.74
C VAL A 163 -1.55 4.55 1.97
N GLY A 164 -2.59 3.75 1.74
CA GLY A 164 -3.22 2.93 2.78
C GLY A 164 -2.44 1.66 3.13
N THR A 165 -2.91 0.94 4.15
CA THR A 165 -2.24 -0.27 4.67
C THR A 165 -2.60 -1.57 3.94
N ARG A 166 -3.70 -1.58 3.17
CA ARG A 166 -4.26 -2.82 2.62
C ARG A 166 -3.73 -3.21 1.25
N THR A 167 -3.26 -2.23 0.47
CA THR A 167 -2.93 -2.44 -0.95
C THR A 167 -1.68 -1.66 -1.31
N THR A 168 -0.72 -2.32 -1.95
CA THR A 168 0.39 -1.67 -2.62
C THR A 168 -0.14 -0.72 -3.68
N ARG A 169 0.28 0.53 -3.63
CA ARG A 169 0.08 1.49 -4.72
C ARG A 169 1.32 1.56 -5.58
N VAL A 170 1.11 1.63 -6.88
CA VAL A 170 2.15 1.65 -7.91
C VAL A 170 2.12 3.01 -8.59
N TYR A 171 3.30 3.62 -8.74
CA TYR A 171 3.50 4.93 -9.34
C TYR A 171 4.61 4.86 -10.38
N ASP A 172 4.55 5.72 -11.39
CA ASP A 172 5.59 5.76 -12.40
C ASP A 172 6.90 6.34 -11.82
N ALA A 173 8.04 5.92 -12.38
CA ALA A 173 9.32 6.46 -11.96
C ALA A 173 9.40 7.96 -12.31
N GLY A 174 9.85 8.78 -11.36
CA GLY A 174 9.88 10.23 -11.47
C GLY A 174 8.61 10.91 -10.96
N GLU A 175 7.59 10.17 -10.55
CA GLU A 175 6.41 10.76 -9.93
C GLU A 175 6.63 11.03 -8.44
N ARG A 176 6.02 12.12 -7.97
CA ARG A 176 5.90 12.38 -6.54
C ARG A 176 4.85 11.45 -5.94
N VAL A 177 5.17 10.82 -4.82
CA VAL A 177 4.27 9.89 -4.14
C VAL A 177 3.87 10.43 -2.77
N GLU A 178 2.60 10.80 -2.62
CA GLU A 178 2.01 11.14 -1.33
C GLU A 178 1.82 9.87 -0.49
N LEU A 179 2.61 9.75 0.59
CA LEU A 179 2.50 8.63 1.51
C LEU A 179 1.36 8.86 2.50
N MET A 180 1.27 10.06 3.05
CA MET A 180 0.16 10.44 3.91
C MET A 180 0.02 11.95 4.01
N ARG A 181 -1.21 12.42 3.85
CA ARG A 181 -1.65 13.76 4.25
C ARG A 181 -2.64 13.58 5.38
N LEU A 182 -2.40 14.23 6.51
CA LEU A 182 -3.32 14.29 7.63
C LEU A 182 -3.61 15.75 7.93
N ARG A 183 -4.88 16.11 7.89
CA ARG A 183 -5.38 17.46 8.15
C ARG A 183 -6.32 17.39 9.35
N CYS A 184 -6.04 18.22 10.35
CA CYS A 184 -6.77 18.31 11.61
C CYS A 184 -7.53 19.62 11.69
N THR A 185 -8.76 19.55 12.15
CA THR A 185 -9.60 20.70 12.48
C THR A 185 -10.05 20.57 13.93
N ASN A 186 -9.99 21.64 14.70
CA ASN A 186 -10.59 21.68 16.03
C ASN A 186 -12.09 21.92 15.85
N ASP A 187 -12.94 21.25 16.61
CA ASP A 187 -14.41 21.36 16.45
C ASP A 187 -14.92 22.78 16.76
N ASP A 188 -14.15 23.57 17.53
CA ASP A 188 -14.42 24.99 17.78
C ASP A 188 -14.09 25.89 16.57
N ASN A 189 -13.23 25.42 15.65
CA ASN A 189 -12.81 26.13 14.45
C ASN A 189 -13.38 25.43 13.22
N THR A 190 -14.52 25.91 12.73
CA THR A 190 -14.92 25.60 11.35
C THR A 190 -13.84 26.20 10.44
N PRO A 191 -13.12 25.43 9.61
CA PRO A 191 -12.20 26.01 8.65
C PRO A 191 -12.99 26.98 7.75
N ALA A 192 -12.43 28.17 7.49
CA ALA A 192 -13.11 29.20 6.70
C ALA A 192 -13.36 28.72 5.25
N SER A 193 -12.51 27.82 4.75
CA SER A 193 -12.67 27.10 3.49
C SER A 193 -12.05 25.69 3.57
N PRO A 194 -12.61 24.68 2.86
CA PRO A 194 -11.97 23.37 2.71
C PRO A 194 -10.56 23.42 2.09
N ASP A 195 -10.23 24.52 1.42
CA ASP A 195 -8.95 24.74 0.74
C ASP A 195 -7.88 25.39 1.62
N ASP A 196 -8.26 25.96 2.77
CA ASP A 196 -7.31 26.65 3.64
C ASP A 196 -6.29 25.65 4.23
N PRO A 197 -5.01 26.04 4.36
CA PRO A 197 -4.06 25.26 5.13
C PRO A 197 -4.56 25.06 6.55
N VAL A 198 -4.45 23.84 7.07
CA VAL A 198 -4.89 23.49 8.43
C VAL A 198 -3.82 22.66 9.15
N PRO A 199 -3.78 22.71 10.49
CA PRO A 199 -2.87 21.91 11.31
C PRO A 199 -2.82 20.44 10.90
N GLY A 200 -1.63 19.88 10.79
CA GLY A 200 -1.48 18.47 10.43
C GLY A 200 -0.05 18.09 10.06
N PHE A 201 0.09 17.02 9.28
CA PHE A 201 1.35 16.67 8.63
C PHE A 201 1.15 16.12 7.21
N LEU A 202 2.20 16.25 6.40
CA LEU A 202 2.27 15.71 5.04
C LEU A 202 3.61 15.00 4.86
N ILE A 203 3.55 13.72 4.46
CA ILE A 203 4.71 12.88 4.14
C ILE A 203 4.62 12.46 2.68
N TRP A 204 5.72 12.67 1.94
CA TRP A 204 5.81 12.26 0.55
C TRP A 204 7.24 11.88 0.18
N ILE A 205 7.40 11.20 -0.95
CA ILE A 205 8.69 11.08 -1.62
C ILE A 205 8.61 11.76 -2.98
N GLU A 206 9.72 12.33 -3.43
CA GLU A 206 9.83 12.96 -4.76
C GLU A 206 11.18 12.64 -5.38
N PRO A 207 11.29 12.61 -6.72
CA PRO A 207 12.57 12.45 -7.38
C PRO A 207 13.51 13.60 -7.00
N GLN A 208 14.79 13.27 -6.84
CA GLN A 208 15.86 14.23 -6.56
C GLN A 208 16.33 14.95 -7.81
#